data_AF-A0A0G4EG39-F1
#
_entry.id   AF-A0A0G4EG39-F1
#
_cell.length_a   1.000
_cell.length_b   1.000
_cell.length_c   1.000
_cell.angle_alpha   90.00
_cell.angle_beta   90.00
_cell.angle_gamma   90.00
#
_symmetry.space_group_name_H-M   'P 1'
#
loop_
_entity.id
_entity.type
_entity.pdbx_description
1 polymer ?
#
loop_
_entity_poly.entity_id
_entity_poly.type
_entity_poly.pdbx_seq_one_letter_code
_entity_poly.pdbx_strand_id
1 'polypeptide(L)'
;MSGLGGGVRVDLPEGQAMTVTEEDAFAAEDLKNGPGSTTQSAFYMSPHSSQPLEPDVLRSQIVSAPQPSNAHNISTSLPPAAPTPPTPAVLTLQDGHHATWPDDEVGWLGHGTRASVRRGVLQPPYEGQGIGRDAAFKIGWLADMEARLQQKVAREFEVEGARLRALGGNSPFLSLLAVNTNRRRPAIYTNTEGIQAEALCVAMTPLGEDWVEVGRLFGWTGVSEMQRAYSLMEALQRLEEGAYSDEAIAAFVDEVTVITRALYLICLAHIAAVKRGILHFDAFVNNVMVRWDALLSRNAPLTLDDVRLLDLANTIAIRPKIRPPGPSLHPPDGHAPTPPAFMGTRAALVPLLDDRKEAERQIPDSTRWLSPPELAALCRGVPDVPVPPPAASEAAPSGKKRRAWDGMARLGGKLRAEGVLLGEGDSRAMWVGQPTLVWAFGMLSHMAMRSDCPDSTVFDIHGVDNDNDRRTQESVVQLHERLMVAEWDDHHSRLMTPTGQPLDHLGSLASPIEQLRGQSGFEWAGPWADTLGTISERALRSAQQDRGTLEEIRVELLNALSILP
;
A
#
# COMPACT_ATOMS: atom_id res chain seq x y z
N MET A 1 81.57 -8.49 12.72
CA MET A 1 81.61 -7.79 11.43
C MET A 1 80.16 -7.56 11.02
N SER A 2 79.49 -6.48 11.45
CA SER A 2 79.63 -5.06 11.08
C SER A 2 78.82 -4.68 9.83
N GLY A 3 77.87 -3.76 10.01
CA GLY A 3 77.15 -3.02 8.96
C GLY A 3 75.63 -3.16 9.08
N LEU A 4 74.95 -2.44 9.99
CA LEU A 4 74.38 -1.09 9.80
C LEU A 4 73.30 -1.07 8.70
N GLY A 5 72.08 -0.57 8.88
CA GLY A 5 71.46 0.22 9.95
C GLY A 5 70.12 0.75 9.42
N GLY A 6 69.30 1.32 10.29
CA GLY A 6 68.14 2.11 9.87
C GLY A 6 66.88 1.84 10.68
N GLY A 7 66.88 2.21 11.96
CA GLY A 7 65.64 2.50 12.67
C GLY A 7 65.15 3.89 12.26
N VAL A 8 63.86 4.00 11.96
CA VAL A 8 63.16 5.28 11.95
C VAL A 8 61.99 5.17 12.92
N ARG A 9 62.15 5.92 14.00
CA ARG A 9 61.12 6.34 14.95
C ARG A 9 60.35 7.46 14.25
N VAL A 10 59.03 7.35 14.16
CA VAL A 10 58.17 8.51 13.84
C VAL A 10 57.25 8.69 15.03
N ASP A 11 57.41 9.84 15.68
CA ASP A 11 56.53 10.36 16.72
C ASP A 11 55.13 10.58 16.11
N LEU A 12 54.10 10.00 16.72
CA LEU A 12 52.71 10.29 16.41
C LEU A 12 52.32 11.59 17.14
N PRO A 13 51.69 12.56 16.46
CA PRO A 13 51.13 13.70 17.16
C PRO A 13 49.85 13.29 17.88
N GLU A 14 49.80 13.62 19.16
CA GLU A 14 48.55 13.76 19.92
C GLU A 14 47.62 14.76 19.22
N GLY A 15 46.31 14.51 19.34
CA GLY A 15 45.30 15.56 19.24
C GLY A 15 44.41 15.49 18.00
N GLN A 16 43.53 14.50 17.94
CA GLN A 16 42.07 14.70 17.81
C GLN A 16 41.43 13.31 17.76
N ALA A 17 40.97 12.83 18.92
CA ALA A 17 39.95 11.81 18.94
C ALA A 17 38.70 12.44 18.32
N MET A 18 38.32 11.98 17.12
CA MET A 18 36.97 12.22 16.63
C MET A 18 36.08 11.29 17.46
N THR A 19 35.62 11.77 18.61
CA THR A 19 34.47 11.21 19.31
C THR A 19 33.30 11.34 18.36
N VAL A 20 33.00 10.26 17.64
CA VAL A 20 31.69 10.06 17.02
C VAL A 20 30.75 9.78 18.19
N THR A 21 29.94 10.77 18.55
CA THR A 21 28.83 10.60 19.48
C THR A 21 27.75 9.75 18.81
N GLU A 22 27.20 8.77 19.53
CA GLU A 22 26.18 7.81 19.02
C GLU A 22 24.89 8.48 18.47
N GLU A 23 24.69 9.78 18.68
CA GLU A 23 23.64 10.54 17.98
C GLU A 23 23.81 10.52 16.45
N ASP A 24 25.03 10.40 15.92
CA ASP A 24 25.27 10.36 14.47
C ASP A 24 25.00 8.98 13.84
N ALA A 25 25.00 7.90 14.62
CA ALA A 25 24.67 6.56 14.11
C ALA A 25 23.15 6.32 14.06
N PHE A 26 22.41 6.87 15.03
CA PHE A 26 20.96 6.72 15.11
C PHE A 26 20.20 7.75 14.25
N ALA A 27 20.70 8.98 14.16
CA ALA A 27 20.20 9.95 13.18
C ALA A 27 20.49 9.47 11.75
N ALA A 28 21.60 8.77 11.50
CA ALA A 28 21.87 8.19 10.19
C ALA A 28 20.91 7.05 9.83
N GLU A 29 20.30 6.30 10.75
CA GLU A 29 19.29 5.28 10.40
C GLU A 29 17.87 5.87 10.21
N ASP A 30 17.50 6.88 11.00
CA ASP A 30 16.22 7.61 10.83
C ASP A 30 16.27 8.63 9.67
N LEU A 31 17.45 9.12 9.24
CA LEU A 31 17.63 9.94 8.01
C LEU A 31 18.04 9.11 6.78
N LYS A 32 18.63 7.91 6.92
CA LYS A 32 18.84 7.00 5.76
C LYS A 32 17.54 6.34 5.32
N ASN A 33 16.56 6.24 6.22
CA ASN A 33 15.18 5.89 5.93
C ASN A 33 14.32 7.16 5.83
N GLY A 34 14.63 8.05 4.86
CA GLY A 34 13.69 9.10 4.45
C GLY A 34 12.32 8.49 4.12
N PRO A 35 11.20 9.22 4.26
CA PRO A 35 9.82 8.69 4.29
C PRO A 35 9.61 7.68 3.16
N GLY A 36 9.74 6.43 3.57
CA GLY A 36 10.12 5.34 2.70
C GLY A 36 8.92 4.49 2.41
N SER A 37 8.19 4.86 1.36
CA SER A 37 7.21 4.01 0.69
C SER A 37 6.00 3.76 1.56
N THR A 38 5.17 4.77 1.63
CA THR A 38 3.77 4.59 1.96
C THR A 38 3.02 5.08 0.74
N THR A 39 2.15 4.22 0.21
CA THR A 39 0.99 4.61 -0.57
C THR A 39 0.20 5.54 0.34
N GLN A 40 0.52 6.84 0.32
CA GLN A 40 -0.32 7.85 0.95
C GLN A 40 -1.62 7.88 0.15
N SER A 41 -2.66 7.25 0.68
CA SER A 41 -4.01 7.72 0.42
C SER A 41 -4.05 9.16 0.88
N ALA A 42 -4.34 10.08 -0.05
CA ALA A 42 -4.54 11.48 0.26
C ALA A 42 -5.50 11.60 1.45
N PHE A 43 -5.03 12.23 2.54
CA PHE A 43 -5.87 12.60 3.66
C PHE A 43 -6.89 13.64 3.17
N TYR A 44 -8.14 13.22 2.98
CA TYR A 44 -9.26 14.13 2.83
C TYR A 44 -9.87 14.42 4.20
N MET A 45 -10.00 15.70 4.53
CA MET A 45 -10.70 16.18 5.70
C MET A 45 -12.18 15.83 5.58
N SER A 46 -12.75 15.12 6.55
CA SER A 46 -14.20 14.92 6.64
C SER A 46 -14.87 16.20 7.16
N PRO A 47 -16.01 16.66 6.58
CA PRO A 47 -16.69 17.86 7.01
C PRO A 47 -17.82 17.52 7.99
N HIS A 48 -17.58 17.66 9.30
CA HIS A 48 -18.67 17.77 10.27
C HIS A 48 -18.43 18.92 11.24
N SER A 49 -18.92 20.09 10.86
CA SER A 49 -19.45 21.10 11.79
C SER A 49 -20.33 22.06 10.98
N SER A 50 -21.57 21.66 10.75
CA SER A 50 -22.62 22.56 10.27
C SER A 50 -23.40 23.03 11.49
N GLN A 51 -23.04 24.18 12.04
CA GLN A 51 -24.00 24.98 12.80
C GLN A 51 -24.64 26.02 11.87
N PRO A 52 -25.95 26.29 12.01
CA PRO A 52 -26.68 27.16 11.11
C PRO A 52 -26.37 28.63 11.43
N LEU A 53 -26.00 29.41 10.42
CA LEU A 53 -26.02 30.87 10.51
C LEU A 53 -27.31 31.38 9.85
N GLU A 54 -28.13 32.06 10.65
CA GLU A 54 -29.27 32.84 10.18
C GLU A 54 -28.83 34.01 9.28
N PRO A 55 -29.74 34.51 8.42
CA PRO A 55 -29.45 35.58 7.48
C PRO A 55 -29.81 36.94 8.08
N ASP A 56 -28.90 37.91 8.03
CA ASP A 56 -29.24 39.28 7.61
C ASP A 56 -28.04 40.21 7.59
N VAL A 57 -28.26 41.35 6.93
CA VAL A 57 -27.46 42.58 6.90
C VAL A 57 -26.36 42.65 5.82
N LEU A 58 -26.72 43.18 4.64
CA LEU A 58 -26.32 44.55 4.28
C LEU A 58 -26.94 45.01 2.94
N ARG A 59 -27.89 45.95 3.07
CA ARG A 59 -28.26 46.93 2.06
C ARG A 59 -27.10 47.89 1.82
N SER A 60 -26.82 48.21 0.56
CA SER A 60 -26.84 49.57 -0.02
C SER A 60 -25.81 49.72 -1.14
N GLN A 61 -26.29 49.77 -2.39
CA GLN A 61 -25.63 50.59 -3.40
C GLN A 61 -26.68 51.44 -4.10
N ILE A 62 -26.40 52.73 -4.05
CA ILE A 62 -27.21 53.85 -4.47
C ILE A 62 -27.15 53.95 -6.00
N VAL A 63 -28.33 54.08 -6.58
CA VAL A 63 -28.58 54.50 -7.97
C VAL A 63 -28.25 55.98 -8.10
N SER A 64 -27.43 56.34 -9.10
CA SER A 64 -27.38 57.69 -9.66
C SER A 64 -27.35 57.58 -11.18
N ALA A 65 -28.36 58.18 -11.81
CA ALA A 65 -28.50 58.38 -13.26
C ALA A 65 -28.18 59.86 -13.61
N PRO A 66 -28.33 60.33 -14.86
CA PRO A 66 -27.20 60.57 -15.77
C PRO A 66 -27.09 62.03 -16.24
N GLN A 67 -25.97 62.41 -16.85
CA GLN A 67 -25.88 63.59 -17.73
C GLN A 67 -24.81 63.47 -18.84
N PRO A 68 -24.93 64.24 -19.94
CA PRO A 68 -24.74 63.72 -21.29
C PRO A 68 -23.52 64.25 -22.06
N SER A 69 -23.29 63.58 -23.19
CA SER A 69 -22.68 64.02 -24.45
C SER A 69 -21.25 64.56 -24.43
N ASN A 70 -20.34 63.80 -25.04
CA ASN A 70 -19.41 64.38 -26.00
C ASN A 70 -19.08 63.40 -27.13
N ALA A 71 -18.90 64.00 -28.30
CA ALA A 71 -18.95 63.39 -29.61
C ALA A 71 -17.70 62.58 -30.00
N HIS A 72 -17.94 61.65 -30.91
CA HIS A 72 -17.07 61.12 -31.96
C HIS A 72 -15.58 60.89 -31.65
N ASN A 73 -15.24 59.62 -31.49
CA ASN A 73 -14.11 59.01 -32.20
C ASN A 73 -14.46 57.56 -32.53
N ILE A 74 -14.82 57.30 -33.78
CA ILE A 74 -14.90 55.93 -34.31
C ILE A 74 -13.45 55.49 -34.50
N SER A 75 -12.87 54.95 -33.43
CA SER A 75 -11.66 54.13 -33.54
C SER A 75 -12.11 52.77 -34.03
N THR A 76 -11.78 52.44 -35.28
CA THR A 76 -11.85 51.07 -35.80
C THR A 76 -10.82 50.24 -35.06
N SER A 77 -11.13 49.81 -33.84
CA SER A 77 -10.39 48.76 -33.17
C SER A 77 -10.61 47.48 -33.95
N LEU A 78 -9.54 46.94 -34.52
CA LEU A 78 -9.53 45.58 -35.05
C LEU A 78 -10.15 44.64 -34.01
N PRO A 79 -10.99 43.68 -34.42
CA PRO A 79 -11.50 42.68 -33.49
C PRO A 79 -10.29 42.07 -32.76
N PRO A 80 -10.37 41.90 -31.43
CA PRO A 80 -9.28 41.28 -30.69
C PRO A 80 -8.91 39.97 -31.39
N ALA A 81 -7.62 39.78 -31.64
CA ALA A 81 -7.12 38.56 -32.27
C ALA A 81 -7.74 37.36 -31.54
N ALA A 82 -8.30 36.42 -32.30
CA ALA A 82 -8.91 35.24 -31.72
C ALA A 82 -7.91 34.61 -30.74
N PRO A 83 -8.33 34.26 -29.51
CA PRO A 83 -7.43 33.69 -28.52
C PRO A 83 -6.73 32.48 -29.15
N THR A 84 -5.40 32.48 -29.12
CA THR A 84 -4.60 31.34 -29.55
C THR A 84 -5.09 30.12 -28.78
N PRO A 85 -5.42 29.01 -29.44
CA PRO A 85 -5.86 27.81 -28.73
C PRO A 85 -4.79 27.41 -27.71
N PRO A 86 -5.18 26.99 -26.48
CA PRO A 86 -4.22 26.58 -25.47
C PRO A 86 -3.36 25.44 -26.00
N THR A 87 -2.06 25.51 -25.75
CA THR A 87 -1.12 24.45 -26.10
C THR A 87 -1.45 23.22 -25.24
N PRO A 88 -1.70 22.04 -25.83
CA PRO A 88 -1.96 20.83 -25.05
C PRO A 88 -0.68 20.39 -24.31
N ALA A 89 -0.85 19.77 -23.16
CA ALA A 89 0.25 19.06 -22.52
C ALA A 89 0.59 17.78 -23.30
N VAL A 90 1.87 17.44 -23.37
CA VAL A 90 2.38 16.31 -24.17
C VAL A 90 3.42 15.50 -23.41
N LEU A 91 3.21 14.19 -23.29
CA LEU A 91 4.24 13.25 -22.87
C LEU A 91 4.82 12.56 -24.10
N THR A 92 6.12 12.69 -24.33
CA THR A 92 6.84 12.05 -25.43
C THR A 92 7.78 10.97 -24.89
N LEU A 93 7.54 9.72 -25.29
CA LEU A 93 8.39 8.58 -24.96
C LEU A 93 9.53 8.45 -25.96
N GLN A 94 10.60 7.75 -25.57
CA GLN A 94 11.79 7.65 -26.41
C GLN A 94 11.64 6.73 -27.62
N ASP A 95 10.65 5.84 -27.61
CA ASP A 95 10.32 5.00 -28.75
C ASP A 95 9.41 5.72 -29.76
N GLY A 96 9.14 7.02 -29.54
CA GLY A 96 8.36 7.88 -30.40
C GLY A 96 6.86 7.93 -30.07
N HIS A 97 6.37 7.02 -29.21
CA HIS A 97 5.00 7.12 -28.73
C HIS A 97 4.80 8.40 -27.94
N HIS A 98 3.58 8.93 -27.96
CA HIS A 98 3.25 10.12 -27.20
C HIS A 98 1.80 10.11 -26.73
N ALA A 99 1.50 10.96 -25.76
CA ALA A 99 0.14 11.22 -25.29
C ALA A 99 -0.07 12.73 -25.16
N THR A 100 -1.28 13.18 -25.47
CA THR A 100 -1.65 14.59 -25.44
C THR A 100 -2.87 14.81 -24.55
N TRP A 101 -2.83 15.86 -23.73
CA TRP A 101 -3.94 16.29 -22.89
C TRP A 101 -4.33 17.73 -23.25
N PRO A 102 -5.61 18.03 -23.52
CA PRO A 102 -6.04 19.39 -23.86
C PRO A 102 -5.75 20.41 -22.75
N ASP A 103 -5.73 19.94 -21.51
CA ASP A 103 -5.47 20.73 -20.31
C ASP A 103 -4.71 19.86 -19.28
N ASP A 104 -3.93 20.50 -18.42
CA ASP A 104 -3.14 19.86 -17.37
C ASP A 104 -4.04 19.20 -16.31
N GLU A 105 -5.27 19.66 -16.09
CA GLU A 105 -6.22 19.07 -15.13
C GLU A 105 -7.06 17.91 -15.71
N VAL A 106 -7.04 17.70 -17.03
CA VAL A 106 -7.85 16.65 -17.64
C VAL A 106 -7.15 15.29 -17.53
N GLY A 107 -7.94 14.28 -17.16
CA GLY A 107 -7.54 12.88 -17.19
C GLY A 107 -6.83 12.40 -15.93
N TRP A 108 -6.75 13.16 -14.84
CA TRP A 108 -6.20 12.66 -13.58
C TRP A 108 -7.02 11.49 -13.04
N LEU A 109 -6.33 10.39 -12.72
CA LEU A 109 -6.91 9.22 -12.05
C LEU A 109 -6.48 9.14 -10.58
N GLY A 110 -5.28 9.61 -10.26
CA GLY A 110 -4.78 9.61 -8.89
C GLY A 110 -3.39 10.25 -8.75
N HIS A 111 -3.08 10.65 -7.52
CA HIS A 111 -1.78 11.19 -7.13
C HIS A 111 -1.24 10.34 -5.97
N GLY A 112 -0.08 9.72 -6.17
CA GLY A 112 0.68 9.08 -5.11
C GLY A 112 1.92 9.91 -4.75
N THR A 113 2.60 9.52 -3.67
CA THR A 113 3.77 10.24 -3.14
C THR A 113 4.93 10.35 -4.15
N ARG A 114 5.07 9.39 -5.07
CA ARG A 114 6.20 9.32 -6.03
C ARG A 114 5.79 9.37 -7.49
N ALA A 115 4.50 9.21 -7.76
CA ALA A 115 3.99 9.08 -9.11
C ALA A 115 2.56 9.59 -9.18
N SER A 116 2.21 10.01 -10.38
CA SER A 116 0.86 10.38 -10.78
C SER A 116 0.29 9.34 -11.72
N VAL A 117 -1.03 9.23 -11.80
CA VAL A 117 -1.70 8.42 -12.81
C VAL A 117 -2.67 9.29 -13.60
N ARG A 118 -2.53 9.26 -14.93
CA ARG A 118 -3.39 10.00 -15.87
C ARG A 118 -3.95 9.09 -16.95
N ARG A 119 -5.21 9.24 -17.32
CA ARG A 119 -5.83 8.66 -18.51
C ARG A 119 -5.53 9.53 -19.72
N GLY A 120 -5.24 8.91 -20.86
CA GLY A 120 -5.03 9.62 -22.12
C GLY A 120 -4.98 8.66 -23.30
N VAL A 121 -4.76 9.18 -24.49
CA VAL A 121 -4.60 8.36 -25.70
C VAL A 121 -3.12 8.21 -26.02
N LEU A 122 -2.62 6.98 -25.95
CA LEU A 122 -1.30 6.59 -26.44
C LEU A 122 -1.31 6.56 -27.97
N GLN A 123 -0.72 7.57 -28.58
CA GLN A 123 -0.52 7.66 -30.02
C GLN A 123 0.69 6.83 -30.44
N PRO A 124 0.64 6.18 -31.62
CA PRO A 124 1.81 5.50 -32.18
C PRO A 124 2.96 6.50 -32.42
N PRO A 125 4.17 6.00 -32.71
CA PRO A 125 5.27 6.85 -33.16
C PRO A 125 4.85 7.69 -34.37
N TYR A 126 5.32 8.94 -34.48
CA TYR A 126 4.87 9.93 -35.48
C TYR A 126 4.90 9.46 -36.95
N GLU A 127 5.65 8.41 -37.27
CA GLU A 127 5.74 7.79 -38.61
C GLU A 127 4.73 6.65 -38.83
N GLY A 128 4.04 6.21 -37.78
CA GLY A 128 3.07 5.11 -37.81
C GLY A 128 1.65 5.59 -38.09
N GLN A 129 1.04 5.09 -39.17
CA GLN A 129 -0.41 5.17 -39.34
C GLN A 129 -1.07 4.19 -38.36
N GLY A 130 -1.57 4.70 -37.23
CA GLY A 130 -2.29 3.90 -36.25
C GLY A 130 -3.33 4.71 -35.50
N ILE A 131 -4.44 4.06 -35.16
CA ILE A 131 -5.44 4.64 -34.25
C ILE A 131 -4.82 4.59 -32.84
N GLY A 132 -4.72 5.75 -32.18
CA GLY A 132 -4.27 5.83 -30.79
C GLY A 132 -5.11 4.95 -29.86
N ARG A 133 -4.50 4.49 -28.77
CA ARG A 133 -5.14 3.58 -27.80
C ARG A 133 -5.36 4.28 -26.47
N ASP A 134 -6.54 4.11 -25.89
CA ASP A 134 -6.79 4.60 -24.52
C ASP A 134 -5.84 3.89 -23.52
N ALA A 135 -5.27 4.66 -22.60
CA ALA A 135 -4.21 4.23 -21.71
C ALA A 135 -4.26 4.98 -20.37
N ALA A 136 -3.90 4.27 -19.30
CA ALA A 136 -3.52 4.87 -18.03
C ALA A 136 -1.99 4.99 -17.97
N PHE A 137 -1.48 6.18 -17.69
CA PHE A 137 -0.08 6.54 -17.62
C PHE A 137 0.29 6.76 -16.16
N LYS A 138 1.07 5.84 -15.58
CA LYS A 138 1.78 6.10 -14.33
C LYS A 138 3.04 6.91 -14.67
N ILE A 139 3.15 8.11 -14.12
CA ILE A 139 4.20 9.09 -14.45
C ILE A 139 4.96 9.46 -13.18
N GLY A 140 6.25 9.17 -13.16
CA GLY A 140 7.18 9.56 -12.10
C GLY A 140 7.99 10.77 -12.54
N TRP A 141 7.76 11.91 -11.89
CA TRP A 141 8.44 13.17 -12.20
C TRP A 141 9.84 13.16 -11.61
N LEU A 142 10.87 13.43 -12.40
CA LEU A 142 12.26 13.44 -11.90
C LEU A 142 12.74 14.83 -11.50
N ALA A 143 12.07 15.88 -11.98
CA ALA A 143 12.34 17.25 -11.59
C ALA A 143 12.25 17.41 -10.07
N ASP A 144 13.15 18.22 -9.50
CA ASP A 144 13.18 18.60 -8.08
C ASP A 144 13.37 17.45 -7.07
N MET A 145 13.58 16.21 -7.54
CA MET A 145 13.93 15.08 -6.69
C MET A 145 15.44 14.99 -6.45
N GLU A 146 15.83 14.67 -5.22
CA GLU A 146 17.21 14.31 -4.91
C GLU A 146 17.65 13.06 -5.69
N ALA A 147 18.93 12.97 -6.05
CA ALA A 147 19.47 11.88 -6.89
C ALA A 147 19.20 10.48 -6.31
N ARG A 148 19.23 10.32 -4.98
CA ARG A 148 18.91 9.06 -4.31
C ARG A 148 17.44 8.68 -4.50
N LEU A 149 16.53 9.65 -4.38
CA LEU A 149 15.10 9.43 -4.60
C LEU A 149 14.81 9.14 -6.07
N GLN A 150 15.41 9.88 -7.01
CA GLN A 150 15.30 9.59 -8.45
C GLN A 150 15.73 8.16 -8.76
N GLN A 151 16.84 7.68 -8.18
CA GLN A 151 17.30 6.31 -8.37
C GLN A 151 16.32 5.27 -7.80
N LYS A 152 15.67 5.58 -6.68
CA LYS A 152 14.62 4.72 -6.09
C LYS A 152 13.39 4.64 -7.00
N VAL A 153 12.84 5.79 -7.40
CA VAL A 153 11.68 5.87 -8.29
C VAL A 153 11.96 5.16 -9.63
N ALA A 154 13.15 5.38 -10.21
CA ALA A 154 13.54 4.71 -11.44
C ALA A 154 13.53 3.19 -11.32
N ARG A 155 14.01 2.66 -10.19
CA ARG A 155 14.00 1.22 -9.94
C ARG A 155 12.58 0.68 -9.77
N GLU A 156 11.72 1.34 -9.02
CA GLU A 156 10.30 0.97 -8.88
C GLU A 156 9.62 0.85 -10.26
N PHE A 157 9.80 1.87 -11.09
CA PHE A 157 9.29 1.92 -12.46
C PHE A 157 9.87 0.81 -13.36
N GLU A 158 11.18 0.55 -13.28
CA GLU A 158 11.82 -0.56 -14.01
C GLU A 158 11.30 -1.93 -13.58
N VAL A 159 11.10 -2.13 -12.27
CA VAL A 159 10.54 -3.38 -11.73
C VAL A 159 9.10 -3.55 -12.20
N GLU A 160 8.24 -2.55 -12.02
CA GLU A 160 6.84 -2.60 -12.41
C GLU A 160 6.68 -2.88 -13.93
N GLY A 161 7.38 -2.12 -14.77
CA GLY A 161 7.36 -2.35 -16.22
C GLY A 161 7.88 -3.73 -16.62
N ALA A 162 8.89 -4.26 -15.93
CA ALA A 162 9.37 -5.63 -16.16
C ALA A 162 8.35 -6.69 -15.71
N ARG A 163 7.65 -6.48 -14.58
CA ARG A 163 6.62 -7.38 -14.07
C ARG A 163 5.40 -7.43 -14.99
N LEU A 164 4.86 -6.28 -15.36
CA LEU A 164 3.72 -6.21 -16.29
C LEU A 164 4.03 -6.88 -17.62
N ARG A 165 5.25 -6.65 -18.17
CA ARG A 165 5.71 -7.33 -19.39
C ARG A 165 5.75 -8.86 -19.22
N ALA A 166 6.28 -9.35 -18.11
CA ALA A 166 6.40 -10.79 -17.85
C ALA A 166 5.03 -11.47 -17.63
N LEU A 167 4.08 -10.75 -17.05
CA LEU A 167 2.72 -11.25 -16.77
C LEU A 167 1.80 -11.19 -17.98
N GLY A 168 2.14 -10.36 -18.97
CA GLY A 168 1.52 -10.35 -20.30
C GLY A 168 0.05 -9.94 -20.30
N GLY A 169 -0.38 -9.14 -19.32
CA GLY A 169 -1.77 -8.67 -19.23
C GLY A 169 -2.80 -9.74 -18.84
N ASN A 170 -2.35 -10.92 -18.42
CA ASN A 170 -3.24 -11.97 -17.95
C ASN A 170 -3.85 -11.58 -16.61
N SER A 171 -5.17 -11.70 -16.47
CA SER A 171 -5.87 -11.47 -15.20
C SER A 171 -5.23 -12.24 -14.03
N PRO A 172 -5.03 -11.59 -12.86
CA PRO A 172 -5.60 -10.30 -12.46
C PRO A 172 -4.70 -9.08 -12.77
N PHE A 173 -3.79 -9.14 -13.74
CA PHE A 173 -2.85 -8.04 -14.01
C PHE A 173 -3.27 -7.18 -15.19
N LEU A 174 -2.90 -5.91 -15.17
CA LEU A 174 -3.08 -5.00 -16.31
C LEU A 174 -2.11 -5.33 -17.45
N SER A 175 -2.52 -5.02 -18.68
CA SER A 175 -1.62 -5.15 -19.83
C SER A 175 -0.69 -3.94 -19.92
N LEU A 176 0.59 -4.20 -20.17
CA LEU A 176 1.56 -3.15 -20.51
C LEU A 176 1.35 -2.70 -21.96
N LEU A 177 1.21 -1.39 -22.18
CA LEU A 177 1.05 -0.79 -23.50
C LEU A 177 2.35 -0.14 -23.99
N ALA A 178 2.99 0.66 -23.15
CA ALA A 178 4.28 1.29 -23.42
C ALA A 178 5.04 1.55 -22.12
N VAL A 179 6.35 1.78 -22.20
CA VAL A 179 7.19 1.96 -21.00
C VAL A 179 8.45 2.75 -21.32
N ASN A 180 8.77 3.72 -20.46
CA ASN A 180 9.98 4.53 -20.53
C ASN A 180 10.54 4.76 -19.12
N THR A 181 11.29 3.79 -18.60
CA THR A 181 11.69 3.74 -17.18
C THR A 181 13.18 4.01 -16.96
N ASN A 182 13.96 4.19 -18.02
CA ASN A 182 15.40 4.44 -17.91
C ASN A 182 15.67 5.90 -17.55
N ARG A 183 16.12 6.17 -16.33
CA ARG A 183 16.43 7.54 -15.86
C ARG A 183 17.52 8.27 -16.64
N ARG A 184 18.43 7.55 -17.32
CA ARG A 184 19.47 8.19 -18.16
C ARG A 184 18.94 8.67 -19.50
N ARG A 185 17.71 8.26 -19.79
CA ARG A 185 17.01 8.40 -21.05
C ARG A 185 15.51 8.58 -20.74
N PRO A 186 15.15 9.62 -19.98
CA PRO A 186 13.77 9.81 -19.53
C PRO A 186 12.86 10.17 -20.72
N ALA A 187 11.55 10.05 -20.49
CA ALA A 187 10.54 10.68 -21.32
C ALA A 187 10.53 12.19 -21.05
N ILE A 188 10.01 12.96 -21.99
CA ILE A 188 9.85 14.41 -21.83
C ILE A 188 8.37 14.72 -21.75
N TYR A 189 7.96 15.34 -20.65
CA TYR A 189 6.64 15.93 -20.50
C TYR A 189 6.74 17.43 -20.75
N THR A 190 5.85 17.97 -21.56
CA THR A 190 5.68 19.42 -21.77
C THR A 190 4.30 19.80 -21.25
N ASN A 191 4.20 20.71 -20.28
CA ASN A 191 2.92 21.18 -19.76
C ASN A 191 2.23 22.17 -20.73
N THR A 192 1.03 22.66 -20.38
CA THR A 192 0.27 23.61 -21.21
C THR A 192 0.96 24.97 -21.40
N GLU A 193 1.89 25.32 -20.52
CA GLU A 193 2.71 26.54 -20.60
C GLU A 193 3.98 26.35 -21.46
N GLY A 194 4.21 25.14 -21.97
CA GLY A 194 5.42 24.82 -22.75
C GLY A 194 6.64 24.48 -21.88
N ILE A 195 6.50 24.36 -20.57
CA ILE A 195 7.57 23.99 -19.64
C ILE A 195 7.81 22.48 -19.73
N GLN A 196 9.08 22.12 -19.89
CA GLN A 196 9.50 20.72 -20.01
C GLN A 196 9.97 20.15 -18.67
N ALA A 197 9.62 18.89 -18.41
CA ALA A 197 10.07 18.11 -17.27
C ALA A 197 10.48 16.70 -17.70
N GLU A 198 11.54 16.18 -17.09
CA GLU A 198 11.94 14.78 -17.25
C GLU A 198 11.01 13.86 -16.45
N ALA A 199 10.56 12.79 -17.08
CA ALA A 199 9.63 11.85 -16.49
C ALA A 199 9.96 10.40 -16.81
N LEU A 200 9.55 9.49 -15.92
CA LEU A 200 9.46 8.07 -16.16
C LEU A 200 8.01 7.68 -16.40
N CYS A 201 7.78 6.67 -17.24
CA CYS A 201 6.44 6.28 -17.62
C CYS A 201 6.24 4.77 -17.69
N VAL A 202 5.11 4.31 -17.16
CA VAL A 202 4.51 3.00 -17.46
C VAL A 202 3.09 3.26 -17.95
N ALA A 203 2.81 2.94 -19.21
CA ALA A 203 1.48 3.05 -19.80
C ALA A 203 0.81 1.67 -19.82
N MET A 204 -0.42 1.57 -19.32
CA MET A 204 -1.16 0.33 -19.14
C MET A 204 -2.63 0.47 -19.57
N THR A 205 -3.33 -0.66 -19.73
CA THR A 205 -4.77 -0.65 -20.01
C THR A 205 -5.51 0.12 -18.91
N PRO A 206 -6.34 1.11 -19.25
CA PRO A 206 -7.10 1.86 -18.25
C PRO A 206 -8.25 1.01 -17.73
N LEU A 207 -8.62 1.24 -16.47
CA LEU A 207 -9.85 0.72 -15.89
C LEU A 207 -10.94 1.77 -16.01
N GLY A 208 -12.15 1.32 -16.36
CA GLY A 208 -13.32 2.18 -16.54
C GLY A 208 -13.94 2.62 -15.21
N GLU A 209 -15.02 3.39 -15.31
CA GLU A 209 -15.82 3.86 -14.16
C GLU A 209 -16.55 2.71 -13.45
N ASP A 210 -16.67 1.54 -14.08
CA ASP A 210 -17.21 0.30 -13.51
C ASP A 210 -16.25 -0.37 -12.52
N TRP A 211 -15.05 0.18 -12.29
CA TRP A 211 -14.07 -0.35 -11.35
C TRP A 211 -13.97 0.52 -10.10
N VAL A 212 -13.87 -0.12 -8.95
CA VAL A 212 -13.70 0.56 -7.66
C VAL A 212 -12.51 -0.01 -6.90
N GLU A 213 -11.76 0.89 -6.25
CA GLU A 213 -10.68 0.55 -5.33
C GLU A 213 -11.26 -0.06 -4.05
N VAL A 214 -10.68 -1.17 -3.56
CA VAL A 214 -11.22 -1.87 -2.38
C VAL A 214 -11.24 -0.99 -1.13
N GLY A 215 -10.22 -0.14 -0.94
CA GLY A 215 -10.19 0.83 0.16
C GLY A 215 -11.38 1.80 0.15
N ARG A 216 -11.76 2.28 -1.03
CA ARG A 216 -12.93 3.15 -1.21
C ARG A 216 -14.24 2.38 -1.09
N LEU A 217 -14.28 1.17 -1.64
CA LEU A 217 -15.43 0.26 -1.54
C LEU A 217 -15.81 0.04 -0.06
N PHE A 218 -14.85 -0.15 0.83
CA PHE A 218 -15.08 -0.35 2.26
C PHE A 218 -15.14 0.94 3.08
N GLY A 219 -14.99 2.11 2.46
CA GLY A 219 -15.02 3.41 3.14
C GLY A 219 -13.77 3.75 3.94
N TRP A 220 -12.67 3.00 3.80
CA TRP A 220 -11.44 3.20 4.57
C TRP A 220 -10.54 4.32 4.03
N THR A 221 -10.60 4.61 2.73
CA THR A 221 -9.70 5.59 2.08
C THR A 221 -10.40 6.85 1.60
N GLY A 222 -11.48 7.23 2.29
CA GLY A 222 -12.31 8.37 1.92
C GLY A 222 -13.25 8.02 0.77
N VAL A 223 -14.45 8.54 0.84
CA VAL A 223 -15.52 8.26 -0.13
C VAL A 223 -15.80 9.54 -0.87
N SER A 224 -15.75 9.54 -2.19
CA SER A 224 -16.31 10.66 -2.95
C SER A 224 -17.82 10.71 -2.68
N GLU A 225 -18.42 11.89 -2.53
CA GLU A 225 -19.86 12.06 -2.27
C GLU A 225 -20.78 11.26 -3.23
N MET A 226 -20.27 10.87 -4.40
CA MET A 226 -21.00 10.12 -5.43
C MET A 226 -20.94 8.60 -5.32
N GLN A 227 -20.15 8.01 -4.42
CA GLN A 227 -20.05 6.55 -4.25
C GLN A 227 -20.48 6.11 -2.85
N ARG A 228 -21.21 5.01 -2.75
CA ARG A 228 -21.62 4.43 -1.45
C ARG A 228 -20.47 3.57 -0.90
N ALA A 229 -20.12 3.77 0.36
CA ALA A 229 -19.24 2.86 1.09
C ALA A 229 -20.03 1.64 1.61
N TYR A 230 -19.43 0.46 1.50
CA TYR A 230 -19.90 -0.78 2.10
C TYR A 230 -19.16 -1.04 3.40
N SER A 231 -19.71 -0.47 4.47
CA SER A 231 -19.23 -0.57 5.84
C SER A 231 -20.34 -1.23 6.64
N LEU A 232 -20.04 -2.30 7.38
CA LEU A 232 -21.03 -2.98 8.23
C LEU A 232 -21.65 -2.02 9.25
N MET A 233 -20.88 -1.05 9.75
CA MET A 233 -21.37 -0.05 10.69
C MET A 233 -22.45 0.82 10.05
N GLU A 234 -22.18 1.37 8.86
CA GLU A 234 -23.17 2.21 8.16
C GLU A 234 -24.36 1.39 7.66
N ALA A 235 -24.13 0.14 7.24
CA ALA A 235 -25.18 -0.77 6.82
C ALA A 235 -26.15 -1.06 7.99
N LEU A 236 -25.61 -1.31 9.18
CA LEU A 236 -26.39 -1.52 10.39
C LEU A 236 -27.19 -0.27 10.77
N GLN A 237 -26.58 0.91 10.71
CA GLN A 237 -27.28 2.18 10.96
C GLN A 237 -28.48 2.36 9.99
N ARG A 238 -28.28 2.10 8.69
CA ARG A 238 -29.36 2.18 7.70
C ARG A 238 -30.46 1.15 7.95
N LEU A 239 -30.10 -0.05 8.42
CA LEU A 239 -31.06 -1.08 8.81
C LEU A 239 -31.93 -0.61 9.99
N GLU A 240 -31.33 0.01 10.99
CA GLU A 240 -32.03 0.59 12.15
C GLU A 240 -32.93 1.76 11.76
N GLU A 241 -32.45 2.67 10.91
CA GLU A 241 -33.23 3.80 10.37
C GLU A 241 -34.43 3.32 9.54
N GLY A 242 -34.26 2.22 8.80
CA GLY A 242 -35.32 1.52 8.09
C GLY A 242 -36.27 0.73 9.00
N ALA A 243 -36.12 0.84 10.32
CA ALA A 243 -36.92 0.16 11.33
C ALA A 243 -37.04 -1.36 11.10
N TYR A 244 -35.96 -1.98 10.58
CA TYR A 244 -35.91 -3.41 10.29
C TYR A 244 -37.04 -3.90 9.34
N SER A 245 -37.47 -3.08 8.39
CA SER A 245 -38.40 -3.53 7.34
C SER A 245 -37.77 -4.61 6.46
N ASP A 246 -38.58 -5.41 5.76
CA ASP A 246 -38.09 -6.44 4.82
C ASP A 246 -37.15 -5.83 3.76
N GLU A 247 -37.43 -4.63 3.28
CA GLU A 247 -36.58 -3.90 2.34
C GLU A 247 -35.23 -3.50 2.97
N ALA A 248 -35.23 -3.05 4.23
CA ALA A 248 -34.01 -2.67 4.94
C ALA A 248 -33.14 -3.90 5.24
N ILE A 249 -33.76 -5.02 5.62
CA ILE A 249 -33.09 -6.32 5.80
C ILE A 249 -32.46 -6.78 4.48
N ALA A 250 -33.22 -6.76 3.39
CA ALA A 250 -32.72 -7.16 2.07
C ALA A 250 -31.53 -6.30 1.62
N ALA A 251 -31.61 -4.98 1.83
CA ALA A 251 -30.52 -4.05 1.54
C ALA A 251 -29.28 -4.30 2.41
N PHE A 252 -29.44 -4.63 3.69
CA PHE A 252 -28.34 -5.00 4.57
C PHE A 252 -27.66 -6.29 4.09
N VAL A 253 -28.44 -7.32 3.72
CA VAL A 253 -27.92 -8.56 3.14
C VAL A 253 -27.16 -8.31 1.83
N ASP A 254 -27.64 -7.40 0.98
CA ASP A 254 -26.92 -6.98 -0.23
C ASP A 254 -25.53 -6.43 0.09
N GLU A 255 -25.43 -5.57 1.11
CA GLU A 255 -24.14 -4.99 1.51
C GLU A 255 -23.17 -6.06 2.03
N VAL A 256 -23.63 -6.96 2.91
CA VAL A 256 -22.79 -8.06 3.41
C VAL A 256 -22.38 -9.01 2.27
N THR A 257 -23.26 -9.22 1.30
CA THR A 257 -22.96 -9.98 0.09
C THR A 257 -21.85 -9.30 -0.72
N VAL A 258 -21.95 -7.99 -0.97
CA VAL A 258 -20.92 -7.21 -1.69
C VAL A 258 -19.56 -7.32 -0.98
N ILE A 259 -19.52 -7.14 0.34
CA ILE A 259 -18.28 -7.26 1.13
C ILE A 259 -17.66 -8.65 0.96
N THR A 260 -18.46 -9.70 1.12
CA THR A 260 -17.98 -11.09 1.03
C THR A 260 -17.50 -11.44 -0.38
N ARG A 261 -18.20 -10.95 -1.43
CA ARG A 261 -17.80 -11.12 -2.83
C ARG A 261 -16.47 -10.42 -3.14
N ALA A 262 -16.26 -9.22 -2.60
CA ALA A 262 -15.00 -8.50 -2.77
C ALA A 262 -13.83 -9.23 -2.11
N LEU A 263 -13.99 -9.71 -0.86
CA LEU A 263 -13.01 -10.55 -0.18
C LEU A 263 -12.67 -11.80 -1.01
N TYR A 264 -13.69 -12.47 -1.55
CA TYR A 264 -13.49 -13.65 -2.42
C TYR A 264 -12.65 -13.33 -3.67
N LEU A 265 -12.96 -12.24 -4.37
CA LEU A 265 -12.21 -11.81 -5.56
C LEU A 265 -10.75 -11.48 -5.24
N ILE A 266 -10.48 -10.80 -4.12
CA ILE A 266 -9.12 -10.50 -3.65
C ILE A 266 -8.36 -11.80 -3.38
N CYS A 267 -8.99 -12.77 -2.70
CA CYS A 267 -8.40 -14.07 -2.41
C CYS A 267 -8.05 -14.81 -3.72
N LEU A 268 -9.00 -14.83 -4.67
CA LEU A 268 -8.83 -15.47 -5.97
C LEU A 268 -7.67 -14.84 -6.77
N ALA A 269 -7.56 -13.50 -6.75
CA ALA A 269 -6.48 -12.78 -7.38
C ALA A 269 -5.10 -13.14 -6.80
N HIS A 270 -4.97 -13.24 -5.47
CA HIS A 270 -3.73 -13.64 -4.82
C HIS A 270 -3.34 -15.09 -5.11
N ILE A 271 -4.31 -16.02 -5.10
CA ILE A 271 -4.07 -17.40 -5.54
C ILE A 271 -3.51 -17.41 -6.97
N ALA A 272 -4.10 -16.62 -7.86
CA ALA A 272 -3.68 -16.51 -9.25
C ALA A 272 -2.31 -15.83 -9.42
N ALA A 273 -1.98 -14.85 -8.58
CA ALA A 273 -0.67 -14.19 -8.55
C ALA A 273 0.43 -15.15 -8.09
N VAL A 274 0.20 -15.89 -6.99
CA VAL A 274 1.11 -16.95 -6.52
C VAL A 274 1.30 -18.01 -7.61
N LYS A 275 0.21 -18.41 -8.29
CA LYS A 275 0.25 -19.35 -9.43
C LYS A 275 1.09 -18.84 -10.60
N ARG A 276 1.25 -17.52 -10.74
CA ARG A 276 2.11 -16.86 -11.75
C ARG A 276 3.49 -16.45 -11.22
N GLY A 277 3.82 -16.84 -9.99
CA GLY A 277 5.14 -16.64 -9.41
C GLY A 277 5.35 -15.24 -8.82
N ILE A 278 4.29 -14.61 -8.33
CA ILE A 278 4.33 -13.30 -7.67
C ILE A 278 3.70 -13.39 -6.28
N LEU A 279 4.36 -12.76 -5.30
CA LEU A 279 3.79 -12.43 -3.99
C LEU A 279 3.58 -10.91 -3.94
N HIS A 280 2.35 -10.48 -3.67
CA HIS A 280 1.98 -9.06 -3.70
C HIS A 280 1.41 -8.64 -2.34
N PHE A 281 2.25 -8.11 -1.46
CA PHE A 281 1.84 -7.82 -0.08
C PHE A 281 1.13 -6.47 0.08
N ASP A 282 1.22 -5.61 -0.93
CA ASP A 282 0.56 -4.29 -0.94
C ASP A 282 -0.78 -4.25 -1.69
N ALA A 283 -1.22 -5.37 -2.29
CA ALA A 283 -2.47 -5.42 -3.04
C ALA A 283 -3.61 -6.06 -2.24
N PHE A 284 -4.02 -5.39 -1.16
CA PHE A 284 -5.18 -5.81 -0.36
C PHE A 284 -6.25 -4.71 -0.21
N VAL A 285 -5.84 -3.44 -0.29
CA VAL A 285 -6.74 -2.29 -0.08
C VAL A 285 -6.67 -1.35 -1.28
N ASN A 286 -5.65 -0.50 -1.35
CA ASN A 286 -5.61 0.58 -2.36
C ASN A 286 -5.09 0.13 -3.72
N ASN A 287 -4.35 -0.97 -3.74
CA ASN A 287 -3.77 -1.53 -4.96
C ASN A 287 -4.56 -2.75 -5.48
N VAL A 288 -5.86 -2.79 -5.18
CA VAL A 288 -6.80 -3.75 -5.77
C VAL A 288 -8.04 -3.01 -6.27
N MET A 289 -8.38 -3.29 -7.52
CA MET A 289 -9.63 -2.83 -8.12
C MET A 289 -10.56 -4.02 -8.34
N VAL A 290 -11.83 -3.83 -8.09
CA VAL A 290 -12.89 -4.82 -8.33
C VAL A 290 -13.98 -4.21 -9.18
N ARG A 291 -14.60 -5.01 -10.04
CA ARG A 291 -15.66 -4.55 -10.95
C ARG A 291 -17.00 -4.47 -10.23
N TRP A 292 -17.63 -3.30 -10.26
CA TRP A 292 -18.86 -2.97 -9.54
C TRP A 292 -20.02 -3.90 -9.87
N ASP A 293 -20.30 -4.09 -11.16
CA ASP A 293 -21.43 -4.92 -11.62
C ASP A 293 -21.28 -6.39 -11.21
N ALA A 294 -20.03 -6.87 -11.07
CA ALA A 294 -19.75 -8.21 -10.59
C ALA A 294 -20.07 -8.34 -9.09
N LEU A 295 -19.91 -7.29 -8.30
CA LEU A 295 -20.25 -7.29 -6.87
C LEU A 295 -21.76 -7.24 -6.64
N LEU A 296 -22.48 -6.38 -7.37
CA LEU A 296 -23.92 -6.18 -7.20
C LEU A 296 -24.77 -7.35 -7.70
N SER A 297 -24.26 -8.12 -8.67
CA SER A 297 -24.99 -9.25 -9.23
C SER A 297 -24.86 -10.48 -8.33
N ARG A 298 -25.73 -10.64 -7.31
CA ARG A 298 -25.68 -11.74 -6.31
C ARG A 298 -25.37 -13.12 -6.91
N ASN A 299 -26.03 -13.46 -8.01
CA ASN A 299 -25.94 -14.78 -8.65
C ASN A 299 -24.94 -14.86 -9.81
N ALA A 300 -24.28 -13.76 -10.17
CA ALA A 300 -23.30 -13.79 -11.26
C ALA A 300 -22.03 -14.54 -10.79
N PRO A 301 -21.47 -15.42 -11.64
CA PRO A 301 -20.20 -16.06 -11.32
C PRO A 301 -19.10 -15.01 -11.22
N LEU A 302 -18.32 -15.08 -10.15
CA LEU A 302 -17.13 -14.26 -9.95
C LEU A 302 -15.94 -14.89 -10.67
N THR A 303 -15.22 -14.10 -11.46
CA THR A 303 -14.09 -14.55 -12.25
C THR A 303 -12.84 -13.72 -11.98
N LEU A 304 -11.67 -14.19 -12.42
CA LEU A 304 -10.44 -13.40 -12.35
C LEU A 304 -10.51 -12.12 -13.18
N ASP A 305 -11.42 -12.04 -14.15
CA ASP A 305 -11.60 -10.84 -14.96
C ASP A 305 -12.32 -9.72 -14.22
N ASP A 306 -12.89 -9.98 -13.04
CA ASP A 306 -13.60 -9.01 -12.19
C ASP A 306 -12.69 -8.34 -11.14
N VAL A 307 -11.39 -8.64 -11.15
CA VAL A 307 -10.42 -8.13 -10.17
C VAL A 307 -9.08 -7.79 -10.83
N ARG A 308 -8.47 -6.69 -10.41
CA ARG A 308 -7.14 -6.28 -10.85
C ARG A 308 -6.23 -5.93 -9.69
N LEU A 309 -5.01 -6.47 -9.72
CA LEU A 309 -3.93 -6.08 -8.82
C LEU A 309 -3.11 -4.98 -9.50
N LEU A 310 -2.91 -3.88 -8.78
CA LEU A 310 -2.18 -2.69 -9.24
C LEU A 310 -0.84 -2.58 -8.53
N ASP A 311 0.03 -1.68 -9.00
CA ASP A 311 1.30 -1.34 -8.37
C ASP A 311 2.26 -2.52 -8.13
N LEU A 312 2.75 -3.09 -9.23
CA LEU A 312 3.60 -4.28 -9.17
C LEU A 312 5.06 -3.99 -8.79
N ALA A 313 5.42 -2.74 -8.51
CA ALA A 313 6.76 -2.37 -8.07
C ALA A 313 7.12 -3.08 -6.76
N ASN A 314 6.14 -3.15 -5.84
CA ASN A 314 6.32 -3.66 -4.48
C ASN A 314 6.11 -5.19 -4.35
N THR A 315 6.37 -5.93 -5.44
CA THR A 315 6.14 -7.37 -5.50
C THR A 315 7.42 -8.17 -5.31
N ILE A 316 7.26 -9.39 -4.77
CA ILE A 316 8.33 -10.37 -4.74
C ILE A 316 8.10 -11.42 -5.83
N ALA A 317 9.11 -11.60 -6.69
CA ALA A 317 9.09 -12.68 -7.67
C ALA A 317 9.57 -14.00 -7.08
N ILE A 318 8.71 -15.00 -7.16
CA ILE A 318 9.01 -16.41 -6.93
C ILE A 318 9.75 -16.91 -8.17
N ARG A 319 11.07 -17.02 -8.09
CA ARG A 319 11.89 -17.46 -9.23
C ARG A 319 11.76 -18.97 -9.41
N PRO A 320 11.27 -19.47 -10.56
CA PRO A 320 10.93 -20.89 -10.74
C PRO A 320 12.14 -21.83 -10.85
N LYS A 321 13.39 -21.35 -10.80
CA LYS A 321 14.62 -22.15 -10.78
C LYS A 321 15.79 -21.25 -10.43
N ILE A 322 16.28 -21.47 -9.21
CA ILE A 322 17.45 -20.93 -8.54
C ILE A 322 18.62 -20.68 -9.54
N ARG A 323 19.00 -19.40 -9.75
CA ARG A 323 20.44 -19.11 -9.67
C ARG A 323 20.81 -19.51 -8.25
N PRO A 324 21.84 -20.35 -8.03
CA PRO A 324 22.29 -20.67 -6.69
C PRO A 324 22.35 -19.37 -5.89
N PRO A 325 21.91 -19.35 -4.63
CA PRO A 325 22.24 -18.24 -3.76
C PRO A 325 23.72 -17.91 -3.97
N GLY A 326 24.10 -16.64 -3.91
CA GLY A 326 25.53 -16.31 -3.92
C GLY A 326 26.29 -17.19 -2.89
N PRO A 327 27.57 -17.50 -3.11
CA PRO A 327 28.36 -18.43 -2.27
C PRO A 327 28.24 -18.19 -0.75
N SER A 328 27.87 -16.97 -0.34
CA SER A 328 27.64 -16.57 1.06
C SER A 328 26.37 -17.13 1.72
N LEU A 329 25.41 -17.67 0.97
CA LEU A 329 24.15 -18.24 1.50
C LEU A 329 24.11 -19.77 1.44
N HIS A 330 25.19 -20.39 0.96
CA HIS A 330 25.33 -21.83 1.00
C HIS A 330 25.75 -22.26 2.41
N PRO A 331 25.09 -23.28 2.99
CA PRO A 331 25.66 -23.96 4.14
C PRO A 331 27.03 -24.56 3.74
N PRO A 332 27.86 -24.96 4.71
CA PRO A 332 29.19 -25.53 4.46
C PRO A 332 29.19 -26.75 3.51
N ASP A 333 28.04 -27.39 3.33
CA ASP A 333 27.81 -28.52 2.43
C ASP A 333 27.62 -28.13 0.94
N GLY A 334 27.54 -26.84 0.62
CA GLY A 334 27.43 -26.33 -0.74
C GLY A 334 26.04 -26.47 -1.38
N HIS A 335 25.03 -26.96 -0.66
CA HIS A 335 23.68 -27.09 -1.20
C HIS A 335 22.92 -25.76 -1.14
N ALA A 336 22.03 -25.51 -2.10
CA ALA A 336 21.14 -24.35 -1.99
C ALA A 336 20.16 -24.59 -0.82
N PRO A 337 19.88 -23.58 0.02
CA PRO A 337 18.90 -23.71 1.08
C PRO A 337 17.54 -24.06 0.47
N THR A 338 16.84 -24.99 1.11
CA THR A 338 15.47 -25.38 0.75
C THR A 338 14.50 -24.61 1.65
N PRO A 339 13.37 -24.10 1.14
CA PRO A 339 12.38 -23.45 1.98
C PRO A 339 11.81 -24.45 3.02
N PRO A 340 11.42 -23.99 4.21
CA PRO A 340 10.64 -24.80 5.14
C PRO A 340 9.40 -25.40 4.46
N ALA A 341 9.03 -26.63 4.82
CA ALA A 341 7.97 -27.38 4.11
C ALA A 341 6.62 -26.63 4.05
N PHE A 342 6.27 -25.93 5.14
CA PHE A 342 5.02 -25.16 5.24
C PHE A 342 4.96 -23.94 4.29
N MET A 343 6.09 -23.47 3.76
CA MET A 343 6.11 -22.40 2.75
C MET A 343 5.63 -22.88 1.37
N GLY A 344 5.57 -24.21 1.17
CA GLY A 344 5.21 -24.83 -0.09
C GLY A 344 6.27 -24.66 -1.18
N THR A 345 5.91 -25.03 -2.41
CA THR A 345 6.82 -25.03 -3.56
C THR A 345 7.00 -23.65 -4.20
N ARG A 346 6.28 -22.64 -3.71
CA ARG A 346 6.19 -21.28 -4.29
C ARG A 346 6.67 -20.23 -3.29
N ALA A 347 7.86 -20.45 -2.76
CA ALA A 347 8.53 -19.54 -1.83
C ALA A 347 9.67 -18.77 -2.53
N ALA A 348 10.01 -17.60 -1.99
CA ALA A 348 11.14 -16.80 -2.43
C ALA A 348 12.10 -16.53 -1.27
N LEU A 349 13.40 -16.68 -1.52
CA LEU A 349 14.43 -16.26 -0.58
C LEU A 349 14.84 -14.83 -0.93
N VAL A 350 14.62 -13.90 -0.01
CA VAL A 350 14.82 -12.46 -0.23
C VAL A 350 15.96 -11.96 0.67
N PRO A 351 17.00 -11.33 0.11
CA PRO A 351 18.05 -10.72 0.92
C PRO A 351 17.49 -9.68 1.90
N LEU A 352 18.08 -9.53 3.09
CA LEU A 352 17.74 -8.45 4.02
C LEU A 352 18.44 -7.13 3.65
N LEU A 353 19.66 -7.21 3.08
CA LEU A 353 20.44 -6.04 2.68
C LEU A 353 19.79 -5.33 1.49
N ASP A 354 19.52 -4.03 1.64
CA ASP A 354 18.79 -3.24 0.63
C ASP A 354 19.49 -3.22 -0.72
N ASP A 355 20.81 -3.04 -0.76
CA ASP A 355 21.57 -3.07 -2.03
C ASP A 355 21.39 -4.42 -2.77
N ARG A 356 21.26 -5.53 -2.03
CA ARG A 356 21.01 -6.85 -2.62
C ARG A 356 19.56 -7.02 -3.04
N LYS A 357 18.60 -6.56 -2.24
CA LYS A 357 17.17 -6.49 -2.63
C LYS A 357 17.01 -5.73 -3.94
N GLU A 358 17.63 -4.55 -4.03
CA GLU A 358 17.65 -3.70 -5.20
C GLU A 358 18.30 -4.40 -6.42
N ALA A 359 19.49 -4.99 -6.24
CA ALA A 359 20.16 -5.75 -7.31
C ALA A 359 19.33 -6.94 -7.81
N GLU A 360 18.55 -7.55 -6.91
CA GLU A 360 17.67 -8.66 -7.23
C GLU A 360 16.26 -8.25 -7.67
N ARG A 361 15.97 -6.94 -7.70
CA ARG A 361 14.64 -6.40 -8.05
C ARG A 361 13.53 -6.98 -7.18
N GLN A 362 13.80 -7.10 -5.89
CA GLN A 362 12.84 -7.49 -4.87
C GLN A 362 12.61 -6.25 -4.00
N ILE A 363 11.46 -5.60 -4.14
CA ILE A 363 11.14 -4.39 -3.37
C ILE A 363 9.94 -4.75 -2.49
N PRO A 364 10.12 -5.53 -1.42
CA PRO A 364 8.98 -5.86 -0.56
C PRO A 364 8.43 -4.59 0.07
N ASP A 365 7.12 -4.44 0.02
CA ASP A 365 6.36 -3.47 0.79
C ASP A 365 4.97 -4.02 1.08
N SER A 366 4.25 -3.41 2.00
CA SER A 366 2.91 -3.85 2.39
C SER A 366 2.02 -2.68 2.74
N THR A 367 0.72 -2.89 2.54
CA THR A 367 -0.29 -2.00 3.08
C THR A 367 -0.14 -1.98 4.60
N ARG A 368 -0.11 -0.77 5.17
CA ARG A 368 0.04 -0.55 6.61
C ARG A 368 -0.99 -1.38 7.38
N TRP A 369 -0.58 -1.90 8.55
CA TRP A 369 -1.40 -2.75 9.43
C TRP A 369 -1.72 -4.15 8.90
N LEU A 370 -1.64 -4.38 7.59
CA LEU A 370 -1.76 -5.72 6.99
C LEU A 370 -0.40 -6.44 6.91
N SER A 371 0.70 -5.77 7.29
CA SER A 371 2.05 -6.34 7.28
C SER A 371 2.21 -7.46 8.31
N PRO A 372 2.52 -8.71 7.90
CA PRO A 372 2.85 -9.77 8.84
C PRO A 372 4.21 -9.54 9.53
N PRO A 373 4.46 -10.17 10.69
CA PRO A 373 5.72 -10.02 11.42
C PRO A 373 6.96 -10.30 10.57
N GLU A 374 6.96 -11.38 9.78
CA GLU A 374 8.12 -11.71 8.93
C GLU A 374 8.35 -10.68 7.81
N LEU A 375 7.28 -10.10 7.23
CA LEU A 375 7.45 -9.08 6.21
C LEU A 375 7.92 -7.76 6.82
N ALA A 376 7.41 -7.39 8.00
CA ALA A 376 7.92 -6.24 8.74
C ALA A 376 9.42 -6.40 9.06
N ALA A 377 9.83 -7.60 9.47
CA ALA A 377 11.23 -7.96 9.69
C ALA A 377 12.07 -7.88 8.39
N LEU A 378 11.52 -8.32 7.26
CA LEU A 378 12.17 -8.23 5.95
C LEU A 378 12.34 -6.76 5.49
N CYS A 379 11.30 -5.94 5.62
CA CYS A 379 11.30 -4.55 5.16
C CYS A 379 12.10 -3.61 6.07
N ARG A 380 12.05 -3.83 7.39
CA ARG A 380 12.61 -2.92 8.40
C ARG A 380 13.93 -3.39 9.00
N GLY A 381 14.32 -4.63 8.69
CA GLY A 381 15.47 -5.28 9.29
C GLY A 381 15.15 -5.93 10.63
N VAL A 382 16.07 -6.81 11.03
CA VAL A 382 16.06 -7.50 12.32
C VAL A 382 17.38 -7.21 13.02
N PRO A 383 17.36 -6.76 14.28
CA PRO A 383 18.58 -6.61 15.06
C PRO A 383 19.26 -7.96 15.32
N ASP A 384 20.59 -8.01 15.25
CA ASP A 384 21.35 -9.25 15.53
C ASP A 384 21.36 -9.59 17.03
N VAL A 385 21.30 -8.58 17.90
CA VAL A 385 21.31 -8.73 19.36
C VAL A 385 20.34 -7.72 19.99
N PRO A 386 19.62 -8.07 21.08
CA PRO A 386 18.89 -7.10 21.89
C PRO A 386 19.80 -5.97 22.37
N VAL A 387 19.31 -4.73 22.47
CA VAL A 387 20.17 -3.62 22.92
C VAL A 387 20.52 -3.84 24.40
N PRO A 388 21.82 -3.87 24.78
CA PRO A 388 22.18 -3.88 26.18
C PRO A 388 21.55 -2.68 26.90
N PRO A 389 21.25 -2.79 28.21
CA PRO A 389 20.74 -1.64 28.95
C PRO A 389 21.72 -0.47 28.81
N PRO A 390 21.22 0.76 28.53
CA PRO A 390 22.09 1.92 28.38
C PRO A 390 22.94 2.08 29.64
N ALA A 391 24.21 2.47 29.45
CA ALA A 391 25.03 2.88 30.57
C ALA A 391 24.34 4.06 31.27
N ALA A 392 24.57 4.24 32.58
CA ALA A 392 23.88 5.26 33.39
C ALA A 392 24.03 6.73 32.90
N SER A 393 24.85 6.97 31.86
CA SER A 393 25.11 8.27 31.24
C SER A 393 24.46 8.50 29.89
N GLU A 394 23.78 7.52 29.29
CA GLU A 394 23.13 7.67 27.98
C GLU A 394 21.64 7.94 28.09
N ALA A 395 21.14 8.86 27.24
CA ALA A 395 19.71 9.08 27.08
C ALA A 395 19.09 7.80 26.50
N ALA A 396 18.54 6.96 27.37
CA ALA A 396 17.87 5.73 26.99
C ALA A 396 16.84 6.02 25.88
N PRO A 397 16.77 5.19 24.82
CA PRO A 397 15.64 5.24 23.89
C PRO A 397 14.35 5.23 24.70
N SER A 398 13.35 6.01 24.29
CA SER A 398 12.05 5.99 24.98
C SER A 398 11.61 4.52 25.16
N GLY A 399 11.03 4.17 26.30
CA GLY A 399 10.77 2.77 26.66
C GLY A 399 10.06 1.98 25.55
N LYS A 400 9.19 2.66 24.77
CA LYS A 400 8.51 2.10 23.58
C LYS A 400 9.46 1.75 22.43
N LYS A 401 10.41 2.63 22.06
CA LYS A 401 11.39 2.36 20.99
C LYS A 401 12.26 1.16 21.34
N ARG A 402 12.77 1.10 22.58
CA ARG A 402 13.56 -0.04 23.07
C ARG A 402 12.75 -1.33 23.07
N ARG A 403 11.51 -1.29 23.57
CA ARG A 403 10.59 -2.43 23.57
C ARG A 403 10.32 -2.97 22.16
N ALA A 404 10.09 -2.08 21.19
CA ALA A 404 9.92 -2.46 19.78
C ALA A 404 11.17 -3.15 19.23
N TRP A 405 12.36 -2.59 19.50
CA TRP A 405 13.63 -3.16 19.08
C TRP A 405 13.86 -4.56 19.66
N ASP A 406 13.72 -4.71 20.97
CA ASP A 406 13.91 -5.99 21.66
C ASP A 406 12.89 -7.03 21.19
N GLY A 407 11.66 -6.60 20.89
CA GLY A 407 10.63 -7.45 20.29
C GLY A 407 11.00 -7.92 18.88
N MET A 408 11.52 -7.04 18.02
CA MET A 408 12.01 -7.42 16.69
C MET A 408 13.20 -8.37 16.76
N ALA A 409 14.12 -8.20 17.73
CA ALA A 409 15.21 -9.14 17.96
C ALA A 409 14.69 -10.53 18.37
N ARG A 410 13.68 -10.60 19.27
CA ARG A 410 13.02 -11.86 19.63
C ARG A 410 12.33 -12.52 18.44
N LEU A 411 11.63 -11.74 17.61
CA LEU A 411 11.02 -12.20 16.37
C LEU A 411 12.07 -12.78 15.42
N GLY A 412 13.22 -12.11 15.27
CA GLY A 412 14.38 -12.62 14.55
C GLY A 412 14.83 -14.00 15.00
N GLY A 413 14.93 -14.19 16.32
CA GLY A 413 15.24 -15.49 16.93
C GLY A 413 14.22 -16.56 16.58
N LYS A 414 12.91 -16.24 16.65
CA LYS A 414 11.82 -17.16 16.26
C LYS A 414 11.92 -17.54 14.77
N LEU A 415 12.06 -16.56 13.88
CA LEU A 415 12.19 -16.79 12.43
C LEU A 415 13.41 -17.63 12.07
N ARG A 416 14.53 -17.46 12.78
CA ARG A 416 15.72 -18.30 12.60
C ARG A 416 15.47 -19.74 13.08
N ALA A 417 14.79 -19.92 14.21
CA ALA A 417 14.42 -21.25 14.72
C ALA A 417 13.46 -22.01 13.80
N GLU A 418 12.58 -21.30 13.08
CA GLU A 418 11.68 -21.86 12.07
C GLU A 418 12.36 -22.14 10.72
N GLY A 419 13.65 -21.79 10.57
CA GLY A 419 14.37 -21.91 9.30
C GLY A 419 13.92 -20.90 8.23
N VAL A 420 13.20 -19.85 8.63
CA VAL A 420 12.71 -18.78 7.75
C VAL A 420 13.78 -17.73 7.51
N LEU A 421 14.47 -17.30 8.57
CA LEU A 421 15.61 -16.37 8.51
C LEU A 421 16.91 -17.17 8.46
N LEU A 422 17.74 -16.91 7.43
CA LEU A 422 18.98 -17.61 7.16
C LEU A 422 20.17 -16.63 7.08
N GLY A 423 21.38 -17.16 7.30
CA GLY A 423 22.63 -16.41 7.15
C GLY A 423 22.94 -15.46 8.32
N GLU A 424 24.07 -14.76 8.21
CA GLU A 424 24.58 -13.79 9.19
C GLU A 424 25.12 -12.52 8.48
N GLY A 425 25.05 -11.36 9.13
CA GLY A 425 25.49 -10.08 8.57
C GLY A 425 24.87 -9.76 7.20
N ASP A 426 25.72 -9.47 6.20
CA ASP A 426 25.31 -9.14 4.81
C ASP A 426 24.81 -10.33 4.00
N SER A 427 24.98 -11.55 4.53
CA SER A 427 24.45 -12.76 3.92
C SER A 427 23.01 -13.04 4.33
N ARG A 428 22.44 -12.30 5.29
CA ARG A 428 21.09 -12.57 5.79
C ARG A 428 20.03 -12.52 4.69
N ALA A 429 19.15 -13.52 4.68
CA ALA A 429 18.02 -13.62 3.78
C ALA A 429 16.83 -14.30 4.46
N MET A 430 15.62 -14.00 3.98
CA MET A 430 14.39 -14.51 4.55
C MET A 430 13.55 -15.23 3.50
N TRP A 431 13.05 -16.41 3.85
CA TRP A 431 12.00 -17.07 3.09
C TRP A 431 10.68 -16.34 3.29
N VAL A 432 10.02 -16.01 2.19
CA VAL A 432 8.63 -15.57 2.18
C VAL A 432 7.82 -16.45 1.23
N GLY A 433 6.55 -16.66 1.55
CA GLY A 433 5.69 -17.54 0.81
C GLY A 433 4.21 -17.21 0.97
N GLN A 434 3.37 -18.18 0.63
CA GLN A 434 1.92 -18.05 0.78
C GLN A 434 1.46 -17.76 2.22
N PRO A 435 2.05 -18.33 3.29
CA PRO A 435 1.66 -18.02 4.68
C PRO A 435 1.75 -16.53 5.04
N THR A 436 2.65 -15.79 4.39
CA THR A 436 2.79 -14.33 4.55
C THR A 436 1.60 -13.57 3.93
N LEU A 437 1.09 -14.01 2.78
CA LEU A 437 -0.14 -13.45 2.18
C LEU A 437 -1.39 -13.81 2.97
N VAL A 438 -1.42 -15.02 3.55
CA VAL A 438 -2.54 -15.50 4.36
C VAL A 438 -2.78 -14.57 5.55
N TRP A 439 -1.71 -14.13 6.22
CA TRP A 439 -1.82 -13.16 7.31
C TRP A 439 -2.48 -11.86 6.88
N ALA A 440 -2.01 -11.24 5.79
CA ALA A 440 -2.56 -9.99 5.29
C ALA A 440 -4.06 -10.14 4.97
N PHE A 441 -4.46 -11.31 4.45
CA PHE A 441 -5.87 -11.63 4.24
C PHE A 441 -6.66 -11.82 5.55
N GLY A 442 -6.05 -12.44 6.56
CA GLY A 442 -6.62 -12.53 7.91
C GLY A 442 -6.91 -11.15 8.50
N MET A 443 -5.95 -10.22 8.37
CA MET A 443 -6.13 -8.84 8.81
C MET A 443 -7.22 -8.11 8.00
N LEU A 444 -7.26 -8.32 6.68
CA LEU A 444 -8.31 -7.77 5.82
C LEU A 444 -9.71 -8.27 6.25
N SER A 445 -9.83 -9.56 6.56
CA SER A 445 -11.09 -10.17 7.04
C SER A 445 -11.49 -9.61 8.41
N HIS A 446 -10.51 -9.45 9.30
CA HIS A 446 -10.69 -8.81 10.59
C HIS A 446 -11.19 -7.36 10.47
N MET A 447 -10.56 -6.56 9.60
CA MET A 447 -10.98 -5.18 9.31
C MET A 447 -12.38 -5.12 8.71
N ALA A 448 -12.72 -6.02 7.79
CA ALA A 448 -14.05 -6.09 7.20
C ALA A 448 -15.14 -6.39 8.25
N MET A 449 -14.89 -7.32 9.17
CA MET A 449 -15.81 -7.60 10.29
C MET A 449 -15.91 -6.43 11.27
N ARG A 450 -14.79 -5.76 11.55
CA ARG A 450 -14.73 -4.60 12.45
C ARG A 450 -15.37 -3.36 11.84
N SER A 451 -15.42 -3.28 10.51
CA SER A 451 -15.81 -2.08 9.77
C SER A 451 -14.85 -0.90 9.92
N ASP A 452 -13.62 -1.15 10.40
CA ASP A 452 -12.62 -0.13 10.71
C ASP A 452 -11.20 -0.73 10.67
N CYS A 453 -10.19 0.14 10.59
CA CYS A 453 -8.79 -0.20 10.77
C CYS A 453 -8.51 -0.58 12.24
N PRO A 454 -7.60 -1.52 12.53
CA PRO A 454 -7.24 -1.85 13.91
C PRO A 454 -6.39 -0.77 14.61
N ASP A 455 -5.96 0.26 13.89
CA ASP A 455 -5.01 1.26 14.39
C ASP A 455 -5.53 2.02 15.62
N SER A 456 -6.80 2.40 15.63
CA SER A 456 -7.48 3.02 16.77
C SER A 456 -7.31 2.18 18.04
N THR A 457 -7.57 0.87 17.95
CA THR A 457 -7.43 -0.04 19.09
C THR A 457 -5.98 -0.26 19.49
N VAL A 458 -5.07 -0.35 18.53
CA VAL A 458 -3.62 -0.44 18.82
C VAL A 458 -3.16 0.82 19.55
N PHE A 459 -3.57 2.01 19.11
CA PHE A 459 -3.23 3.27 19.79
C PHE A 459 -3.80 3.35 21.20
N ASP A 460 -5.05 2.91 21.40
CA ASP A 460 -5.70 2.85 22.71
C ASP A 460 -4.96 1.88 23.65
N ILE A 461 -4.57 0.69 23.18
CA ILE A 461 -3.78 -0.30 23.93
C ILE A 461 -2.47 0.31 24.47
N HIS A 462 -1.87 1.23 23.70
CA HIS A 462 -0.63 1.90 24.06
C HIS A 462 -0.82 3.27 24.72
N GLY A 463 -2.06 3.64 25.06
CA GLY A 463 -2.41 4.88 25.78
C GLY A 463 -2.03 6.15 25.00
N VAL A 464 -2.21 6.16 23.69
CA VAL A 464 -1.95 7.35 22.87
C VAL A 464 -3.22 8.19 22.84
N ASP A 465 -3.35 9.23 23.68
CA ASP A 465 -4.64 9.93 23.92
C ASP A 465 -5.01 11.02 22.89
N ASN A 466 -4.08 11.51 22.06
CA ASN A 466 -4.34 12.67 21.19
C ASN A 466 -4.60 12.27 19.72
N ASP A 467 -5.80 12.57 19.20
CA ASP A 467 -6.11 12.42 17.76
C ASP A 467 -5.19 13.23 16.82
N ASN A 468 -4.69 14.38 17.29
CA ASN A 468 -3.66 15.14 16.57
C ASN A 468 -2.30 14.42 16.54
N ASP A 469 -1.87 13.79 17.65
CA ASP A 469 -0.61 13.01 17.69
C ASP A 469 -0.74 11.68 16.94
N ARG A 470 -1.95 11.09 16.92
CA ARG A 470 -2.27 9.82 16.23
C ARG A 470 -2.16 9.92 14.72
N ARG A 471 -2.55 11.06 14.12
CA ARG A 471 -2.70 11.18 12.65
C ARG A 471 -1.64 12.04 11.96
N THR A 472 -0.94 12.93 12.69
CA THR A 472 0.02 13.85 12.05
C THR A 472 1.48 13.43 12.15
N GLN A 473 1.84 12.52 13.07
CA GLN A 473 3.23 12.13 13.26
C GLN A 473 3.50 10.71 12.74
N GLU A 474 3.91 10.61 11.47
CA GLU A 474 4.26 9.35 10.79
C GLU A 474 5.19 8.44 11.61
N SER A 475 6.13 9.01 12.38
CA SER A 475 7.03 8.26 13.25
C SER A 475 6.31 7.56 14.42
N VAL A 476 5.21 8.14 14.94
CA VAL A 476 4.38 7.52 15.99
C VAL A 476 3.64 6.33 15.42
N VAL A 477 3.04 6.48 14.23
CA VAL A 477 2.33 5.38 13.56
C VAL A 477 3.28 4.21 13.28
N GLN A 478 4.43 4.50 12.68
CA GLN A 478 5.45 3.47 12.40
C GLN A 478 5.93 2.75 13.66
N LEU A 479 6.11 3.46 14.77
CA LEU A 479 6.50 2.86 16.03
C LEU A 479 5.44 1.88 16.56
N HIS A 480 4.16 2.24 16.52
CA HIS A 480 3.09 1.39 17.05
C HIS A 480 2.81 0.20 16.14
N GLU A 481 2.96 0.35 14.82
CA GLU A 481 2.95 -0.78 13.91
C GLU A 481 4.11 -1.75 14.21
N ARG A 482 5.32 -1.25 14.47
CA ARG A 482 6.46 -2.08 14.91
C ARG A 482 6.18 -2.80 16.22
N LEU A 483 5.57 -2.13 17.20
CA LEU A 483 5.19 -2.76 18.46
C LEU A 483 4.15 -3.86 18.26
N MET A 484 3.13 -3.60 17.44
CA MET A 484 2.08 -4.58 17.13
C MET A 484 2.68 -5.86 16.56
N VAL A 485 3.53 -5.77 15.53
CA VAL A 485 4.12 -6.97 14.90
C VAL A 485 5.14 -7.65 15.80
N ALA A 486 5.94 -6.89 16.54
CA ALA A 486 6.99 -7.43 17.42
C ALA A 486 6.41 -8.15 18.64
N GLU A 487 5.19 -7.80 19.04
CA GLU A 487 4.49 -8.30 20.22
C GLU A 487 3.12 -8.82 19.84
N TRP A 488 3.03 -9.43 18.66
CA TRP A 488 1.76 -9.87 18.11
C TRP A 488 1.01 -10.82 19.04
N ASP A 489 1.68 -11.74 19.73
CA ASP A 489 1.01 -12.66 20.67
C ASP A 489 0.21 -11.91 21.76
N ASP A 490 0.72 -10.78 22.27
CA ASP A 490 0.00 -9.94 23.25
C ASP A 490 -1.15 -9.18 22.58
N HIS A 491 -0.89 -8.56 21.42
CA HIS A 491 -1.91 -7.82 20.67
C HIS A 491 -3.04 -8.70 20.17
N HIS A 492 -2.74 -9.91 19.71
CA HIS A 492 -3.69 -10.89 19.21
C HIS A 492 -4.80 -11.13 20.24
N SER A 493 -4.43 -11.40 21.49
CA SER A 493 -5.40 -11.65 22.57
C SER A 493 -6.25 -10.44 22.96
N ARG A 494 -5.80 -9.22 22.63
CA ARG A 494 -6.51 -7.96 22.90
C ARG A 494 -7.32 -7.45 21.71
N LEU A 495 -6.93 -7.81 20.50
CA LEU A 495 -7.57 -7.40 19.26
C LEU A 495 -8.66 -8.38 18.83
N MET A 496 -8.58 -9.65 19.22
CA MET A 496 -9.59 -10.63 18.83
C MET A 496 -9.83 -11.70 19.90
N THR A 497 -11.03 -12.29 19.86
CA THR A 497 -11.39 -13.45 20.67
C THR A 497 -10.57 -14.69 20.26
N PRO A 498 -10.59 -15.78 21.05
CA PRO A 498 -9.99 -17.06 20.66
C PRO A 498 -10.58 -17.69 19.38
N THR A 499 -11.75 -17.23 18.94
CA THR A 499 -12.41 -17.65 17.69
C THR A 499 -12.28 -16.61 16.57
N GLY A 500 -11.49 -15.55 16.80
CA GLY A 500 -11.08 -14.57 15.80
C GLY A 500 -12.05 -13.41 15.56
N GLN A 501 -13.12 -13.28 16.34
CA GLN A 501 -13.99 -12.10 16.27
C GLN A 501 -13.24 -10.87 16.79
N PRO A 502 -13.39 -9.69 16.15
CA PRO A 502 -12.68 -8.48 16.55
C PRO A 502 -13.17 -7.95 17.90
N LEU A 503 -12.24 -7.42 18.69
CA LEU A 503 -12.46 -6.78 19.98
C LEU A 503 -12.13 -5.28 19.91
N ASP A 504 -12.84 -4.47 20.68
CA ASP A 504 -12.47 -3.07 20.94
C ASP A 504 -11.41 -2.97 22.05
N HIS A 505 -10.96 -1.76 22.37
CA HIS A 505 -9.95 -1.55 23.42
C HIS A 505 -10.45 -1.92 24.83
N LEU A 506 -11.76 -2.08 25.03
CA LEU A 506 -12.39 -2.52 26.27
C LEU A 506 -12.55 -4.04 26.33
N GLY A 507 -12.17 -4.77 25.27
CA GLY A 507 -12.34 -6.22 25.17
C GLY A 507 -13.78 -6.67 24.85
N SER A 508 -14.62 -5.76 24.37
CA SER A 508 -15.97 -6.07 23.88
C SER A 508 -15.95 -6.40 22.39
N LEU A 509 -16.92 -7.18 21.90
CA LEU A 509 -17.05 -7.48 20.48
C LEU A 509 -17.22 -6.19 19.67
N ALA A 510 -16.29 -5.94 18.75
CA ALA A 510 -16.28 -4.74 17.92
C ALA A 510 -17.02 -4.91 16.59
N SER A 511 -17.41 -6.13 16.21
CA SER A 511 -18.09 -6.34 14.93
C SER A 511 -19.55 -5.90 15.03
N PRO A 512 -20.04 -4.97 14.17
CA PRO A 512 -21.42 -4.51 14.21
C PRO A 512 -22.43 -5.65 14.01
N ILE A 513 -22.07 -6.66 13.21
CA ILE A 513 -22.97 -7.76 12.87
C ILE A 513 -23.33 -8.66 14.06
N GLU A 514 -22.51 -8.66 15.11
CA GLU A 514 -22.75 -9.45 16.33
C GLU A 514 -24.02 -9.01 17.05
N GLN A 515 -24.45 -7.77 16.87
CA GLN A 515 -25.71 -7.25 17.43
C GLN A 515 -26.93 -7.99 16.87
N LEU A 516 -26.83 -8.51 15.64
CA LEU A 516 -27.89 -9.22 14.94
C LEU A 516 -27.90 -10.73 15.25
N ARG A 517 -26.90 -11.25 15.97
CA ARG A 517 -26.79 -12.67 16.27
C ARG A 517 -28.00 -13.15 17.09
N GLY A 518 -28.68 -14.16 16.57
CA GLY A 518 -29.85 -14.76 17.21
C GLY A 518 -31.14 -13.94 17.08
N GLN A 519 -31.13 -12.84 16.34
CA GLN A 519 -32.35 -12.13 15.96
C GLN A 519 -33.07 -12.85 14.82
N SER A 520 -34.41 -12.85 14.86
CA SER A 520 -35.24 -13.43 13.80
C SER A 520 -35.01 -12.71 12.48
N GLY A 521 -34.81 -13.45 11.39
CA GLY A 521 -34.48 -12.89 10.06
C GLY A 521 -32.99 -12.64 9.83
N PHE A 522 -32.15 -12.84 10.86
CA PHE A 522 -30.69 -12.69 10.81
C PHE A 522 -29.98 -13.97 11.28
N GLU A 523 -30.59 -15.13 11.09
CA GLU A 523 -30.04 -16.42 11.52
C GLU A 523 -28.68 -16.72 10.86
N TRP A 524 -28.42 -16.10 9.70
CA TRP A 524 -27.16 -16.17 8.95
C TRP A 524 -26.03 -15.32 9.55
N ALA A 525 -26.35 -14.28 10.34
CA ALA A 525 -25.36 -13.29 10.82
C ALA A 525 -24.29 -13.93 11.71
N GLY A 526 -24.69 -14.80 12.64
CA GLY A 526 -23.77 -15.52 13.52
C GLY A 526 -22.83 -16.45 12.74
N PRO A 527 -23.35 -17.40 11.94
CA PRO A 527 -22.53 -18.27 11.08
C PRO A 527 -21.59 -17.51 10.14
N TRP A 528 -22.02 -16.37 9.59
CA TRP A 528 -21.16 -15.51 8.75
C TRP A 528 -20.00 -14.92 9.55
N ALA A 529 -20.28 -14.34 10.72
CA ALA A 529 -19.27 -13.78 11.60
C ALA A 529 -18.30 -14.85 12.10
N ASP A 530 -18.80 -16.05 12.42
CA ASP A 530 -17.98 -17.19 12.85
C ASP A 530 -17.05 -17.67 11.74
N THR A 531 -17.50 -17.64 10.48
CA THR A 531 -16.69 -18.02 9.32
C THR A 531 -15.54 -17.04 9.10
N LEU A 532 -15.82 -15.72 9.09
CA LEU A 532 -14.76 -14.71 8.96
C LEU A 532 -13.85 -14.66 10.20
N GLY A 533 -14.39 -14.89 11.40
CA GLY A 533 -13.63 -15.06 12.63
C GLY A 533 -12.64 -16.22 12.52
N THR A 534 -13.11 -17.37 12.05
CA THR A 534 -12.26 -18.55 11.82
C THR A 534 -11.15 -18.29 10.80
N ILE A 535 -11.44 -17.55 9.71
CA ILE A 535 -10.42 -17.10 8.77
C ILE A 535 -9.37 -16.25 9.49
N SER A 536 -9.81 -15.27 10.27
CA SER A 536 -8.95 -14.29 10.94
C SER A 536 -8.06 -14.95 12.00
N GLU A 537 -8.62 -15.75 12.92
CA GLU A 537 -7.88 -16.48 13.95
C GLU A 537 -6.77 -17.34 13.33
N ARG A 538 -7.14 -18.21 12.38
CA ARG A 538 -6.18 -19.14 11.78
C ARG A 538 -5.12 -18.40 10.98
N ALA A 539 -5.49 -17.38 10.22
CA ALA A 539 -4.57 -16.64 9.36
C ALA A 539 -3.59 -15.76 10.15
N LEU A 540 -4.01 -15.26 11.31
CA LEU A 540 -3.25 -14.34 12.15
C LEU A 540 -2.47 -15.03 13.27
N ARG A 541 -2.22 -16.34 13.16
CA ARG A 541 -1.31 -17.03 14.08
C ARG A 541 0.14 -16.61 13.86
N SER A 542 0.87 -16.39 14.96
CA SER A 542 2.27 -15.96 14.94
C SER A 542 3.16 -16.87 14.11
N ALA A 543 3.11 -18.17 14.39
CA ALA A 543 3.91 -19.16 13.67
C ALA A 543 3.33 -19.38 12.26
N GLN A 544 4.16 -19.19 11.24
CA GLN A 544 3.72 -19.26 9.84
C GLN A 544 3.19 -20.64 9.46
N GLN A 545 3.75 -21.70 10.04
CA GLN A 545 3.35 -23.08 9.80
C GLN A 545 1.94 -23.41 10.31
N ASP A 546 1.41 -22.63 11.26
CA ASP A 546 0.09 -22.84 11.86
C ASP A 546 -1.00 -22.07 11.12
N ARG A 547 -0.61 -21.23 10.15
CA ARG A 547 -1.53 -20.48 9.29
C ARG A 547 -2.13 -21.41 8.23
N GLY A 548 -3.38 -21.15 7.88
CA GLY A 548 -4.07 -21.87 6.80
C GLY A 548 -3.51 -21.52 5.42
N THR A 549 -4.24 -21.92 4.38
CA THR A 549 -3.89 -21.58 2.99
C THR A 549 -4.91 -20.60 2.38
N LEU A 550 -4.51 -19.91 1.31
CA LEU A 550 -5.47 -19.08 0.54
C LEU A 550 -6.61 -19.93 -0.07
N GLU A 551 -6.36 -21.19 -0.41
CA GLU A 551 -7.43 -22.06 -0.95
C GLU A 551 -8.45 -22.43 0.13
N GLU A 552 -8.01 -22.63 1.38
CA GLU A 552 -8.92 -22.82 2.51
C GLU A 552 -9.76 -21.56 2.75
N ILE A 553 -9.12 -20.38 2.77
CA ILE A 553 -9.82 -19.09 2.88
C ILE A 553 -10.85 -18.93 1.76
N ARG A 554 -10.49 -19.28 0.52
CA ARG A 554 -11.42 -19.23 -0.63
C ARG A 554 -12.65 -20.11 -0.41
N VAL A 555 -12.47 -21.31 0.14
CA VAL A 555 -13.58 -22.23 0.46
C VAL A 555 -14.46 -21.65 1.55
N GLU A 556 -13.88 -21.11 2.63
CA GLU A 556 -14.65 -20.48 3.71
C GLU A 556 -15.45 -19.26 3.22
N LEU A 557 -14.88 -18.44 2.34
CA LEU A 557 -15.61 -17.32 1.73
C LEU A 557 -16.78 -17.78 0.84
N LEU A 558 -16.65 -18.91 0.15
CA LEU A 558 -17.77 -19.51 -0.57
C LEU A 558 -18.85 -20.02 0.37
N ASN A 559 -18.47 -20.62 1.50
CA ASN A 559 -19.41 -21.03 2.54
C ASN A 559 -20.15 -19.81 3.10
N ALA A 560 -19.41 -18.74 3.42
CA ALA A 560 -19.97 -17.48 3.90
C ALA A 560 -20.95 -16.85 2.90
N LEU A 561 -20.68 -16.93 1.59
CA LEU A 561 -21.65 -16.50 0.56
C LEU A 561 -22.89 -17.39 0.50
N SER A 562 -22.73 -18.70 0.68
CA SER A 562 -23.83 -19.67 0.53
C SER A 562 -24.87 -19.62 1.64
N ILE A 563 -24.54 -19.01 2.79
CA ILE A 563 -25.45 -18.86 3.93
C ILE A 563 -26.24 -17.55 3.89
N LEU A 564 -25.87 -16.61 3.00
CA LEU A 564 -26.59 -15.34 2.83
C LEU A 564 -27.89 -15.58 2.03
N PRO A 565 -29.03 -15.01 2.46
CA PRO A 565 -30.34 -15.29 1.88
C PRO A 565 -30.62 -14.62 0.52
#